data_AF-A0A925EPM8-F1
#
_entry.id   AF-A0A925EPM8-F1
#
_cell.length_a   1.000
_cell.length_b   1.000
_cell.length_c   1.000
_cell.angle_alpha   90.00
_cell.angle_beta   90.00
_cell.angle_gamma   90.00
#
_symmetry.space_group_name_H-M   'P 1'
#
loop_
_entity.id
_entity.type
_entity.pdbx_description
1 polymer ?
#
loop_
_entity_poly.entity_id
_entity_poly.type
_entity_poly.pdbx_seq_one_letter_code
_entity_poly.pdbx_strand_id
1 'polypeptide(L)'
;MQITMTETSLDNDSVLDRAFILEEHQLSCIRPVYLIAKGLIEYVDRVHAGTLYNYPLELRIGFEELYLICANAKKKGPSDMLDLVLNWCSRPLIQWPLLSSFDQLFTDHALLSLDHEELTPTETCIFWAEQEDPLQYMLIP
;
A
#
# COMPACT_ATOMS: atom_id res chain seq x y z
N MET A 1 52.43 -35.05 -9.65
CA MET A 1 51.45 -34.04 -10.12
C MET A 1 50.56 -33.72 -8.93
N GLN A 2 50.80 -32.58 -8.28
CA GLN A 2 49.99 -32.06 -7.16
C GLN A 2 48.98 -31.07 -7.76
N ILE A 3 47.71 -31.18 -7.38
CA ILE A 3 46.69 -30.17 -7.69
C ILE A 3 46.39 -29.43 -6.39
N THR A 4 46.62 -28.12 -6.46
CA THR A 4 46.45 -27.13 -5.40
C THR A 4 45.01 -26.57 -5.42
N MET A 5 44.50 -26.31 -4.21
CA MET A 5 43.44 -25.40 -3.72
C MET A 5 42.56 -24.62 -4.71
N THR A 6 41.25 -24.49 -4.38
CA THR A 6 40.59 -23.23 -3.96
C THR A 6 39.12 -23.51 -3.58
N GLU A 7 38.75 -23.33 -2.30
CA GLU A 7 37.98 -22.19 -1.79
C GLU A 7 36.58 -22.05 -2.40
N THR A 8 35.60 -22.56 -1.67
CA THR A 8 34.18 -22.18 -1.75
C THR A 8 34.04 -20.70 -1.41
N SER A 9 34.13 -19.84 -2.41
CA SER A 9 33.52 -18.51 -2.39
C SER A 9 32.01 -18.72 -2.50
N LEU A 10 31.30 -18.71 -1.36
CA LEU A 10 29.85 -18.56 -1.38
C LEU A 10 29.55 -17.15 -1.89
N ASP A 11 28.89 -17.08 -3.04
CA ASP A 11 28.50 -15.86 -3.75
C ASP A 11 27.72 -14.89 -2.84
N ASN A 12 28.40 -13.82 -2.39
CA ASN A 12 27.75 -12.68 -1.72
C ASN A 12 26.81 -11.90 -2.66
N ASP A 13 26.88 -12.12 -3.97
CA ASP A 13 26.03 -11.47 -4.98
C ASP A 13 24.56 -11.92 -4.90
N SER A 14 24.29 -13.15 -4.44
CA SER A 14 22.91 -13.66 -4.29
C SER A 14 22.13 -13.01 -3.13
N VAL A 15 22.82 -12.44 -2.14
CA VAL A 15 22.18 -11.84 -0.96
C VAL A 15 21.78 -10.40 -1.25
N LEU A 16 22.58 -9.68 -2.02
CA LEU A 16 22.29 -8.31 -2.47
C LEU A 16 21.11 -8.27 -3.45
N ASP A 17 21.04 -9.19 -4.42
CA ASP A 17 19.89 -9.30 -5.34
C ASP A 17 18.58 -9.61 -4.60
N ARG A 18 18.63 -10.43 -3.53
CA ARG A 18 17.44 -10.73 -2.72
C ARG A 18 17.02 -9.56 -1.84
N ALA A 19 17.96 -8.79 -1.31
CA ALA A 19 17.67 -7.59 -0.53
C ALA A 19 17.05 -6.49 -1.40
N PHE A 20 17.54 -6.31 -2.63
CA PHE A 20 17.01 -5.35 -3.59
C PHE A 20 15.58 -5.69 -4.03
N ILE A 21 15.32 -6.97 -4.33
CA ILE A 21 13.97 -7.48 -4.62
C ILE A 21 13.03 -7.31 -3.41
N LEU A 22 13.52 -7.52 -2.19
CA LEU A 22 12.73 -7.32 -0.97
C LEU A 22 12.40 -5.84 -0.71
N GLU A 23 13.31 -4.91 -0.96
CA GLU A 23 13.04 -3.45 -0.83
C GLU A 23 12.11 -2.93 -1.93
N GLU A 24 12.28 -3.37 -3.19
CA GLU A 24 11.40 -3.03 -4.31
C GLU A 24 9.97 -3.58 -4.10
N HIS A 25 9.84 -4.81 -3.59
CA HIS A 25 8.55 -5.38 -3.22
C HIS A 25 7.94 -4.72 -1.96
N GLN A 26 8.75 -4.27 -0.99
CA GLN A 26 8.24 -3.57 0.19
C GLN A 26 7.66 -2.20 -0.17
N LEU A 27 8.35 -1.43 -1.01
CA LEU A 27 7.88 -0.14 -1.52
C LEU A 27 6.62 -0.30 -2.39
N SER A 28 6.48 -1.41 -3.11
CA SER A 28 5.29 -1.72 -3.92
C SER A 28 3.99 -1.85 -3.12
N CYS A 29 4.08 -2.25 -1.85
CA CYS A 29 2.91 -2.51 -1.01
C CYS A 29 2.47 -1.30 -0.18
N ILE A 30 3.35 -0.31 -0.01
CA ILE A 30 3.09 0.91 0.78
C ILE A 30 2.39 1.98 -0.07
N ARG A 31 2.81 2.15 -1.32
CA ARG A 31 2.26 3.19 -2.21
C ARG A 31 0.74 3.11 -2.42
N PRO A 32 0.11 1.94 -2.57
CA PRO A 32 -1.34 1.86 -2.68
C PRO A 32 -2.04 2.43 -1.44
N VAL A 33 -1.51 2.19 -0.23
CA VAL A 33 -2.09 2.70 1.01
C VAL A 33 -1.95 4.22 1.09
N TYR A 34 -0.77 4.76 0.75
CA TYR A 34 -0.56 6.21 0.63
C TYR A 34 -1.56 6.86 -0.35
N LEU A 35 -1.68 6.31 -1.56
CA LEU A 35 -2.58 6.82 -2.60
C LEU A 35 -4.05 6.75 -2.19
N ILE A 36 -4.47 5.63 -1.59
CA ILE A 36 -5.82 5.46 -1.07
C ILE A 36 -6.09 6.47 0.04
N ALA A 37 -5.20 6.59 1.02
CA ALA A 37 -5.36 7.53 2.14
C ALA A 37 -5.50 8.99 1.65
N LYS A 38 -4.58 9.43 0.78
CA LYS A 38 -4.62 10.77 0.18
C LYS A 38 -5.90 11.02 -0.61
N GLY A 39 -6.29 10.05 -1.43
CA GLY A 39 -7.52 10.13 -2.21
C GLY A 39 -8.80 10.05 -1.36
N LEU A 40 -8.76 9.40 -0.20
CA LEU A 40 -9.89 9.33 0.73
C LEU A 40 -10.18 10.66 1.40
N ILE A 41 -9.14 11.40 1.82
CA ILE A 41 -9.31 12.74 2.40
C ILE A 41 -10.06 13.63 1.41
N GLU A 42 -9.58 13.71 0.17
CA GLU A 42 -10.23 14.51 -0.86
C GLU A 42 -11.65 13.99 -1.19
N TYR A 43 -11.85 12.66 -1.21
CA TYR A 43 -13.16 12.08 -1.46
C TYR A 43 -14.17 12.47 -0.38
N VAL A 44 -13.79 12.37 0.90
CA VAL A 44 -14.64 12.74 2.03
C VAL A 44 -14.97 14.23 1.99
N ASP A 45 -13.99 15.09 1.74
CA ASP A 45 -14.23 16.53 1.60
C ASP A 45 -15.26 16.85 0.50
N ARG A 46 -15.15 16.17 -0.65
CA ARG A 46 -16.10 16.31 -1.76
C ARG A 46 -17.49 15.80 -1.41
N VAL A 47 -17.60 14.72 -0.63
CA VAL A 47 -18.87 14.17 -0.14
C VAL A 47 -19.53 15.16 0.83
N HIS A 48 -18.79 15.69 1.80
CA HIS A 48 -19.29 16.70 2.74
C HIS A 48 -19.69 18.01 2.05
N ALA A 49 -18.98 18.39 0.99
CA ALA A 49 -19.35 19.53 0.14
C ALA A 49 -20.54 19.27 -0.79
N GLY A 50 -21.07 18.04 -0.86
CA GLY A 50 -22.18 17.67 -1.75
C GLY A 50 -21.80 17.57 -3.23
N THR A 51 -20.52 17.43 -3.54
CA THR A 51 -19.95 17.44 -4.91
C THR A 51 -19.54 16.03 -5.37
N LEU A 52 -20.52 15.16 -5.58
CA LEU A 52 -20.30 13.77 -6.01
C LEU A 52 -20.33 13.66 -7.53
N TYR A 53 -19.16 13.74 -8.19
CA TYR A 53 -19.10 13.41 -9.62
C TYR A 53 -18.02 12.40 -10.01
N ASN A 54 -16.90 12.28 -9.30
CA ASN A 54 -15.88 11.25 -9.57
C ASN A 54 -14.99 10.98 -8.34
N TYR A 55 -14.51 9.74 -8.21
CA TYR A 55 -13.44 9.41 -7.26
C TYR A 55 -12.14 10.17 -7.61
N PRO A 56 -11.40 10.69 -6.62
CA PRO A 56 -10.08 11.31 -6.83
C PRO A 56 -9.12 10.41 -7.62
N LEU A 57 -8.14 11.03 -8.29
CA LEU A 57 -7.20 10.29 -9.14
C LEU A 57 -6.36 9.32 -8.32
N GLU A 58 -5.83 9.79 -7.21
CA GLU A 58 -5.01 9.05 -6.25
C GLU A 58 -5.77 7.82 -5.75
N LEU A 59 -7.04 7.99 -5.39
CA LEU A 59 -7.88 6.89 -4.92
C LEU A 59 -8.07 5.81 -5.99
N ARG A 60 -8.22 6.21 -7.26
CA ARG A 60 -8.36 5.27 -8.39
C ARG A 60 -7.07 4.53 -8.67
N ILE A 61 -5.94 5.22 -8.69
CA ILE A 61 -4.62 4.59 -8.89
C ILE A 61 -4.32 3.61 -7.74
N GLY A 62 -4.54 4.03 -6.50
CA GLY A 62 -4.35 3.16 -5.33
C GLY A 62 -5.25 1.92 -5.34
N PHE A 63 -6.50 2.05 -5.80
CA PHE A 63 -7.40 0.91 -6.03
C PHE A 63 -6.83 -0.07 -7.07
N GLU A 64 -6.40 0.43 -8.23
CA GLU A 64 -5.85 -0.41 -9.30
C GLU A 64 -4.62 -1.19 -8.84
N GLU A 65 -3.74 -0.54 -8.09
CA GLU A 65 -2.54 -1.18 -7.56
C GLU A 65 -2.86 -2.21 -6.49
N LEU A 66 -3.75 -1.89 -5.56
CA LEU A 66 -4.25 -2.86 -4.57
C LEU A 66 -4.87 -4.06 -5.26
N TYR A 67 -5.68 -3.85 -6.29
CA TYR A 67 -6.31 -4.92 -7.07
C TYR A 67 -5.26 -5.84 -7.72
N LEU A 68 -4.22 -5.26 -8.33
CA LEU A 68 -3.11 -6.02 -8.93
C LEU A 68 -2.34 -6.83 -7.88
N ILE A 69 -2.07 -6.25 -6.71
CA ILE A 69 -1.41 -6.95 -5.59
C ILE A 69 -2.26 -8.13 -5.13
N CYS A 70 -3.57 -7.93 -4.96
CA CYS A 70 -4.51 -8.99 -4.60
C CYS A 70 -4.49 -10.12 -5.63
N ALA A 71 -4.55 -9.78 -6.92
CA ALA A 71 -4.55 -10.74 -8.03
C ALA A 71 -3.26 -11.58 -8.06
N ASN A 72 -2.10 -10.93 -7.92
CA ASN A 72 -0.79 -11.60 -7.88
C ASN A 72 -0.67 -12.52 -6.67
N ALA A 73 -1.17 -12.09 -5.52
CA ALA A 73 -1.20 -12.89 -4.29
C ALA A 73 -2.27 -13.99 -4.29
N LYS A 74 -3.10 -14.10 -5.36
CA LYS A 74 -4.28 -14.98 -5.42
C LYS A 74 -5.21 -14.79 -4.21
N LYS A 75 -5.32 -13.56 -3.72
CA LYS A 75 -6.20 -13.17 -2.62
C LYS A 75 -7.38 -12.35 -3.15
N LYS A 76 -8.47 -12.32 -2.39
CA LYS A 76 -9.64 -11.50 -2.73
C LYS A 76 -9.32 -10.03 -2.49
N GLY A 77 -9.48 -9.21 -3.54
CA GLY A 77 -9.42 -7.75 -3.48
C GLY A 77 -10.81 -7.09 -3.40
N PRO A 78 -10.87 -5.76 -3.33
CA PRO A 78 -12.12 -5.02 -3.50
C PRO A 78 -12.71 -5.27 -4.89
N SER A 79 -14.03 -5.40 -4.99
CA SER A 79 -14.70 -5.66 -6.29
C SER A 79 -14.76 -4.44 -7.19
N ASP A 80 -14.86 -3.26 -6.58
CA ASP A 80 -14.99 -1.97 -7.25
C ASP A 80 -14.64 -0.83 -6.25
N MET A 81 -14.71 0.41 -6.71
CA MET A 81 -14.41 1.59 -5.89
C MET A 81 -15.38 1.79 -4.72
N LEU A 82 -16.65 1.40 -4.87
CA LEU A 82 -17.63 1.53 -3.81
C LEU A 82 -17.34 0.51 -2.70
N ASP A 83 -17.01 -0.72 -3.07
CA ASP A 83 -16.55 -1.76 -2.14
C ASP A 83 -15.24 -1.36 -1.44
N LEU A 84 -14.33 -0.69 -2.16
CA LEU A 84 -13.12 -0.13 -1.55
C LEU A 84 -13.48 0.83 -0.42
N VAL A 85 -14.26 1.88 -0.71
CA VAL A 85 -14.54 2.96 0.26
C VAL A 85 -15.39 2.46 1.42
N LEU A 86 -16.47 1.73 1.15
CA LEU A 86 -17.44 1.35 2.19
C LEU A 86 -16.99 0.17 3.04
N ASN A 87 -16.30 -0.81 2.45
CA ASN A 87 -16.03 -2.08 3.11
C ASN A 87 -14.56 -2.36 3.38
N TRP A 88 -13.64 -1.87 2.54
CA TRP A 88 -12.21 -2.15 2.71
C TRP A 88 -11.53 -1.09 3.55
N CYS A 89 -11.79 0.18 3.29
CA CYS A 89 -11.21 1.28 4.04
C CYS A 89 -11.67 1.31 5.50
N SER A 90 -12.79 0.67 5.84
CA SER A 90 -13.28 0.45 7.20
C SER A 90 -12.67 -0.78 7.90
N ARG A 91 -11.86 -1.59 7.20
CA ARG A 91 -11.15 -2.73 7.78
C ARG A 91 -9.75 -2.31 8.24
N PRO A 92 -9.25 -2.90 9.34
CA PRO A 92 -7.84 -2.80 9.71
C PRO A 92 -6.89 -3.19 8.57
N LEU A 93 -5.81 -2.43 8.38
CA LEU A 93 -4.80 -2.70 7.35
C LEU A 93 -4.15 -4.08 7.47
N ILE A 94 -4.11 -4.68 8.66
CA ILE A 94 -3.62 -6.04 8.90
C ILE A 94 -4.47 -7.09 8.16
N GLN A 95 -5.72 -6.77 7.83
CA GLN A 95 -6.59 -7.66 7.06
C GLN A 95 -6.39 -7.51 5.55
N TRP A 96 -5.62 -6.50 5.13
CA TRP A 96 -5.33 -6.28 3.72
C TRP A 96 -4.24 -7.25 3.25
N PRO A 97 -4.25 -7.65 1.98
CA PRO A 97 -3.29 -8.60 1.43
C PRO A 97 -1.92 -7.96 1.14
N LEU A 98 -1.48 -7.03 2.00
CA LEU A 98 -0.23 -6.26 1.87
C LEU A 98 0.85 -6.67 2.91
N LEU A 99 0.55 -7.71 3.69
CA LEU A 99 1.18 -8.08 4.97
C LEU A 99 2.67 -8.46 4.96
N SER A 100 3.35 -8.52 3.83
CA SER A 100 4.79 -8.82 3.84
C SER A 100 5.65 -7.64 4.34
N SER A 101 5.09 -6.43 4.46
CA SER A 101 5.90 -5.20 4.45
C SER A 101 5.53 -4.13 5.48
N PHE A 102 4.53 -4.35 6.35
CA PHE A 102 4.12 -3.33 7.33
C PHE A 102 4.78 -3.56 8.69
N ASP A 103 5.42 -2.52 9.21
CA ASP A 103 5.73 -2.42 10.63
C ASP A 103 4.42 -2.49 11.44
N GLN A 104 4.42 -3.32 12.47
CA GLN A 104 3.23 -3.68 13.29
C GLN A 104 2.51 -2.48 13.94
N LEU A 105 3.11 -1.28 13.93
CA LEU A 105 2.63 -0.11 14.65
C LEU A 105 1.31 0.48 14.12
N PHE A 106 0.92 0.24 12.86
CA PHE A 106 -0.30 0.83 12.26
C PHE A 106 -1.24 -0.17 11.59
N THR A 107 -0.94 -1.47 11.69
CA THR A 107 -1.70 -2.50 10.97
C THR A 107 -3.10 -2.73 11.57
N ASP A 108 -3.31 -2.45 12.85
CA ASP A 108 -4.58 -2.73 13.51
C ASP A 108 -5.66 -1.65 13.29
N HIS A 109 -5.34 -0.60 12.53
CA HIS A 109 -6.24 0.53 12.30
C HIS A 109 -6.78 0.56 10.88
N ALA A 110 -8.03 1.01 10.74
CA ALA A 110 -8.70 1.26 9.46
C ALA A 110 -8.37 2.67 8.93
N LEU A 111 -8.60 2.92 7.64
CA LEU A 111 -8.43 4.24 7.02
C LEU A 111 -9.68 5.12 7.15
N LEU A 112 -10.87 4.53 7.23
CA LEU A 112 -12.13 5.24 7.46
C LEU A 112 -12.83 4.71 8.70
N SER A 113 -13.40 5.63 9.46
CA SER A 113 -14.44 5.36 10.45
C SER A 113 -15.81 5.66 9.85
N LEU A 114 -16.81 4.88 10.28
CA LEU A 114 -18.22 5.12 10.00
C LEU A 114 -18.89 5.54 11.31
N ASP A 115 -18.65 6.77 11.74
CA ASP A 115 -19.27 7.33 12.92
C ASP A 115 -20.59 7.97 12.53
N HIS A 116 -21.70 7.50 13.12
CA HIS A 116 -23.05 8.04 12.86
C HIS A 116 -23.44 8.13 11.38
N GLU A 117 -23.02 7.15 10.56
CA GLU A 117 -23.24 7.10 9.10
C GLU A 117 -22.44 8.16 8.29
N GLU A 118 -21.52 8.88 8.93
CA GLU A 118 -20.62 9.84 8.30
C GLU A 118 -19.25 9.21 8.06
N LEU A 119 -18.71 9.39 6.84
CA LEU A 119 -17.38 8.89 6.48
C LEU A 119 -16.33 9.83 7.06
N THR A 120 -15.53 9.34 8.01
CA THR A 120 -14.48 10.15 8.65
C THR A 120 -13.11 9.50 8.43
N PRO A 121 -12.11 10.23 7.87
CA PRO A 121 -10.72 9.77 7.83
C PRO A 121 -10.18 9.55 9.24
N THR A 122 -9.57 8.40 9.48
CA THR A 122 -8.93 8.10 10.77
C THR A 122 -7.57 8.79 10.89
N GLU A 123 -7.00 8.83 12.10
CA GLU A 123 -5.61 9.27 12.31
C GLU A 123 -4.61 8.47 11.45
N THR A 124 -4.87 7.18 11.23
CA THR A 124 -4.06 6.33 10.35
C THR A 124 -4.15 6.79 8.89
N CYS A 125 -5.33 7.21 8.43
CA CYS A 125 -5.49 7.78 7.10
C CYS A 125 -4.73 9.09 6.94
N ILE A 126 -4.85 9.99 7.92
CA ILE A 126 -4.12 11.26 7.93
C ILE A 126 -2.62 11.00 7.92
N PHE A 127 -2.12 10.12 8.79
CA PHE A 127 -0.71 9.73 8.85
C PHE A 127 -0.20 9.25 7.50
N TRP A 128 -0.91 8.34 6.83
CA TRP A 128 -0.49 7.81 5.54
C TRP A 128 -0.56 8.85 4.43
N ALA A 129 -1.56 9.73 4.43
CA ALA A 129 -1.71 10.78 3.42
C ALA A 129 -0.64 11.89 3.52
N GLU A 130 -0.10 12.12 4.72
CA GLU A 130 0.95 13.10 4.99
C GLU A 130 2.38 12.58 4.70
N GLN A 131 2.53 11.29 4.42
CA GLN A 131 3.83 10.75 3.99
C GLN A 131 4.26 11.36 2.65
N GLU A 132 5.56 11.49 2.44
CA GLU A 132 6.10 11.75 1.11
C GLU A 132 5.77 10.58 0.18
N ASP A 133 5.52 10.85 -1.10
CA ASP A 133 5.22 9.79 -2.06
C ASP A 133 6.37 8.76 -2.04
N PRO A 134 6.11 7.49 -1.68
CA PRO A 134 7.16 6.48 -1.52
C PRO A 134 8.00 6.25 -2.77
N LEU A 135 7.55 6.74 -3.95
CA LEU A 135 8.29 6.65 -5.21
C LEU A 135 8.98 7.94 -5.66
N GLN A 136 8.86 9.07 -4.94
CA GLN A 136 9.57 10.31 -5.32
C GLN A 136 11.10 10.16 -5.33
N TYR A 137 11.64 9.13 -4.67
CA TYR A 137 13.07 8.85 -4.61
C TYR A 137 13.55 7.72 -5.54
N MET A 138 12.66 7.06 -6.28
CA MET A 138 13.04 6.01 -7.26
C MET A 138 13.45 6.56 -8.64
N LEU A 139 13.38 7.88 -8.84
CA LEU A 139 13.84 8.56 -10.06
C LEU A 139 15.18 9.27 -9.81
N ILE A 140 16.21 8.52 -9.39
CA ILE A 140 17.60 8.96 -9.55
C ILE A 140 18.21 8.03 -10.62
N PRO A 141 18.54 8.56 -11.82
CA PRO A 141 19.11 7.76 -12.92
C PRO A 141 20.50 7.21 -12.60
#